data_AF-A0A3D8YH94-F1
#
_entry.id   AF-A0A3D8YH94-F1
#
_cell.length_a   1.000
_cell.length_b   1.000
_cell.length_c   1.000
_cell.angle_alpha   90.00
_cell.angle_beta   90.00
_cell.angle_gamma   90.00
#
_symmetry.space_group_name_H-M   'P 1'
#
loop_
_entity.id
_entity.type
_entity.pdbx_description
1 polymer ?
#
loop_
_entity_poly.entity_id
_entity_poly.type
_entity_poly.pdbx_seq_one_letter_code
_entity_poly.pdbx_strand_id
1 'polypeptide(L)'
;MFVSCRKKDVQVEPEPRYKPTDVLVGMKNDASIADVFQFINSYEHEVETITGSFYISDLPVDSLEYVLLELNQKPYLTNPGWKVGGYVADRLIHVFPRMYSMNQLSNQSDWLNTVSQLKLKLLRRSSGGVVLYLHVPAGAEKDWVEKFKEQSDVQWADLNYYADIVLN
;
A
#
# COMPACT_ATOMS: atom_id res chain seq x y z
N MET A 1 0.64 -34.16 55.26
CA MET A 1 -0.07 -34.17 53.96
C MET A 1 0.14 -32.80 53.33
N PHE A 2 1.14 -32.67 52.45
CA PHE A 2 1.45 -31.40 51.78
C PHE A 2 0.77 -31.40 50.42
N VAL A 3 -0.22 -30.52 50.24
CA VAL A 3 -0.88 -30.28 48.95
C VAL A 3 0.02 -29.32 48.16
N SER A 4 0.77 -29.87 47.21
CA SER A 4 1.54 -29.08 46.26
C SER A 4 0.62 -28.64 45.11
N CYS A 5 0.24 -27.37 45.08
CA CYS A 5 -0.38 -26.76 43.91
C CYS A 5 0.69 -26.57 42.82
N ARG A 6 0.71 -27.44 41.82
CA ARG A 6 1.40 -27.16 40.56
C ARG A 6 0.62 -26.07 39.83
N LYS A 7 1.15 -24.83 39.82
CA LYS A 7 0.76 -23.86 38.79
C LYS A 7 1.14 -24.48 37.45
N LYS A 8 0.14 -24.71 36.60
CA LYS A 8 0.41 -24.94 35.18
C LYS A 8 1.02 -23.64 34.68
N ASP A 9 2.26 -23.70 34.21
CA ASP A 9 2.83 -22.64 33.40
C ASP A 9 1.93 -22.49 32.17
N VAL A 10 1.02 -21.52 32.22
CA VAL A 10 0.36 -21.03 31.01
C VAL A 10 1.49 -20.39 30.23
N GLN A 11 1.92 -21.04 29.15
CA GLN A 11 2.72 -20.40 28.13
C GLN A 11 1.87 -19.26 27.59
N VAL A 12 2.04 -18.07 28.16
CA VAL A 12 1.52 -16.85 27.58
C VAL A 12 2.38 -16.66 26.34
N GLU A 13 1.85 -17.01 25.17
CA GLU A 13 2.47 -16.63 23.92
C GLU A 13 2.71 -15.11 23.97
N PRO A 14 3.94 -14.64 23.72
CA PRO A 14 4.22 -13.21 23.73
C PRO A 14 3.26 -12.55 22.74
N GLU A 15 2.59 -11.48 23.16
CA GLU A 15 1.70 -10.76 22.23
C GLU A 15 2.48 -10.39 20.96
N PRO A 16 1.90 -10.62 19.77
CA PRO A 16 2.57 -10.36 18.52
C PRO A 16 2.98 -8.89 18.48
N ARG A 17 4.28 -8.66 18.31
CA ARG A 17 4.85 -7.31 18.29
C ARG A 17 4.58 -6.70 16.93
N TYR A 18 4.16 -5.44 16.92
CA TYR A 18 4.04 -4.64 15.72
C TYR A 18 5.05 -3.51 15.73
N LYS A 19 5.40 -3.02 14.54
CA LYS A 19 6.29 -1.87 14.39
C LYS A 19 5.51 -0.62 14.84
N PRO A 20 6.01 0.15 15.83
CA PRO A 20 5.37 1.39 16.26
C PRO A 20 5.17 2.32 15.07
N THR A 21 4.16 3.19 15.17
CA THR A 21 3.69 4.16 14.15
C THR A 21 3.13 3.57 12.86
N ASP A 22 3.39 2.31 12.55
CA ASP A 22 3.06 1.74 11.25
C ASP A 22 1.66 1.11 11.19
N VAL A 23 0.85 1.56 10.24
CA VAL A 23 -0.47 1.00 9.93
C VAL A 23 -0.59 0.69 8.44
N LEU A 24 -1.20 -0.46 8.14
CA LEU A 24 -1.53 -0.89 6.78
C LEU A 24 -3.02 -0.70 6.53
N VAL A 25 -3.38 -0.15 5.37
CA VAL A 25 -4.77 0.05 4.96
C VAL A 25 -4.97 -0.53 3.57
N GLY A 26 -5.86 -1.51 3.45
CA GLY A 26 -6.31 -2.05 2.17
C GLY A 26 -7.60 -1.39 1.72
N MET A 27 -7.56 -0.77 0.56
CA MET A 27 -8.73 -0.17 -0.09
C MET A 27 -9.56 -1.23 -0.79
N LYS A 28 -10.87 -0.98 -0.94
CA LYS A 28 -11.76 -1.85 -1.70
C LYS A 28 -11.31 -1.97 -3.16
N ASN A 29 -11.56 -3.12 -3.77
CA ASN A 29 -11.11 -3.42 -5.14
C ASN A 29 -11.71 -2.49 -6.22
N ASP A 30 -12.83 -1.84 -5.94
CA ASP A 30 -13.49 -0.89 -6.81
C ASP A 30 -13.08 0.57 -6.56
N ALA A 31 -12.35 0.85 -5.47
CA ALA A 31 -11.83 2.17 -5.17
C ALA A 31 -10.95 2.67 -6.32
N SER A 32 -11.27 3.87 -6.79
CA SER A 32 -10.48 4.59 -7.77
C SER A 32 -9.25 5.22 -7.12
N ILE A 33 -8.26 5.62 -7.93
CA ILE A 33 -7.11 6.37 -7.41
C ILE A 33 -7.53 7.71 -6.77
N ALA A 34 -8.65 8.30 -7.21
CA ALA A 34 -9.20 9.51 -6.61
C ALA A 34 -9.71 9.24 -5.19
N ASP A 35 -10.36 8.10 -4.96
CA ASP A 35 -10.84 7.69 -3.63
C ASP A 35 -9.65 7.44 -2.68
N VAL A 36 -8.57 6.84 -3.20
CA VAL A 36 -7.31 6.67 -2.46
C VAL A 36 -6.73 8.02 -2.04
N PHE A 37 -6.67 8.99 -2.96
CA PHE A 37 -6.16 10.33 -2.67
C PHE A 37 -7.06 11.08 -1.70
N GLN A 38 -8.39 10.97 -1.84
CA GLN A 38 -9.33 11.55 -0.90
C GLN A 38 -9.14 10.96 0.51
N PHE A 39 -8.97 9.64 0.62
CA PHE A 39 -8.68 8.99 1.89
C PHE A 39 -7.38 9.54 2.51
N ILE A 40 -6.28 9.61 1.74
CA ILE A 40 -5.01 10.18 2.20
C ILE A 40 -5.20 11.62 2.67
N ASN A 41 -5.87 12.44 1.88
CA ASN A 41 -6.05 13.87 2.15
C ASN A 41 -7.01 14.15 3.31
N SER A 42 -7.79 13.15 3.74
CA SER A 42 -8.66 13.26 4.92
C SER A 42 -7.87 13.23 6.23
N TYR A 43 -6.58 12.86 6.18
CA TYR A 43 -5.72 12.73 7.34
C TYR A 43 -4.34 13.36 7.11
N GLU A 44 -3.78 13.98 8.14
CA GLU A 44 -2.42 14.54 8.09
C GLU A 44 -1.38 13.48 8.46
N HIS A 45 -1.41 12.34 7.77
CA HIS A 45 -0.46 11.24 7.99
C HIS A 45 0.57 11.15 6.87
N GLU A 46 1.78 10.73 7.23
CA GLU A 46 2.80 10.40 6.24
C GLU A 46 2.40 9.09 5.54
N VAL A 47 2.48 9.12 4.21
CA VAL A 47 2.28 7.95 3.35
C VAL A 47 3.65 7.44 2.96
N GLU A 48 4.09 6.37 3.63
CA GLU A 48 5.34 5.68 3.32
C GLU A 48 5.28 5.16 1.88
N THR A 49 4.27 4.32 1.59
CA THR A 49 4.07 3.76 0.25
C THR A 49 2.61 3.48 -0.07
N ILE A 50 2.30 3.53 -1.37
CA ILE A 50 1.12 2.94 -1.97
C ILE A 50 1.57 1.81 -2.90
N THR A 51 1.00 0.62 -2.73
CA THR A 51 1.29 -0.57 -3.53
C THR A 51 0.00 -1.24 -3.99
N GLY A 52 0.11 -2.30 -4.79
CA GLY A 52 -1.05 -3.07 -5.24
C GLY A 52 -1.83 -2.43 -6.39
N SER A 53 -1.40 -1.27 -6.90
CA SER A 53 -1.98 -0.65 -8.09
C SER A 53 -1.33 -1.21 -9.37
N PHE A 54 -2.12 -1.91 -10.19
CA PHE A 54 -1.72 -2.47 -11.47
C PHE A 54 -2.34 -1.62 -12.58
N TYR A 55 -1.56 -1.16 -13.55
CA TYR A 55 -2.08 -0.37 -14.67
C TYR A 55 -1.78 -1.03 -16.00
N ILE A 56 -2.71 -0.85 -16.94
CA ILE A 56 -2.49 -1.12 -18.35
C ILE A 56 -2.43 0.19 -19.15
N SER A 57 -1.57 0.28 -20.15
CA SER A 57 -1.53 1.41 -21.09
C SER A 57 -2.15 1.00 -22.42
N ASP A 58 -2.98 1.88 -22.99
CA ASP A 58 -3.49 1.77 -24.36
C ASP A 58 -2.47 2.24 -25.42
N LEU A 59 -1.25 2.62 -25.05
CA LEU A 59 -0.20 2.95 -26.01
C LEU A 59 0.24 1.70 -26.79
N PRO A 60 0.76 1.88 -28.03
CA PRO A 60 1.38 0.79 -28.78
C PRO A 60 2.43 0.04 -27.96
N VAL A 61 2.49 -1.29 -28.08
CA VAL A 61 3.35 -2.14 -27.23
C VAL A 61 4.85 -1.88 -27.40
N ASP A 62 5.27 -1.35 -28.54
CA ASP A 62 6.64 -0.89 -28.80
C ASP A 62 7.00 0.38 -28.01
N SER A 63 6.02 1.04 -27.38
CA SER A 63 6.21 2.17 -26.48
C SER A 63 6.50 1.78 -25.03
N LEU A 64 6.72 0.49 -24.72
CA LEU A 64 7.02 0.04 -23.34
C LEU A 64 8.20 0.79 -22.74
N GLU A 65 9.30 0.93 -23.48
CA GLU A 65 10.51 1.62 -22.99
C GLU A 65 10.23 3.09 -22.69
N TYR A 66 9.47 3.77 -23.56
CA TYR A 66 9.01 5.14 -23.34
C TYR A 66 8.17 5.26 -22.05
N VAL A 67 7.19 4.36 -21.87
CA VAL A 67 6.34 4.34 -20.67
C VAL A 67 7.18 4.14 -19.41
N LEU A 68 8.11 3.19 -19.41
CA LEU A 68 8.97 2.94 -18.26
C LEU A 68 9.92 4.11 -17.99
N LEU A 69 10.45 4.76 -19.03
CA LEU A 69 11.30 5.94 -18.90
C LEU A 69 10.54 7.09 -18.22
N GLU A 70 9.35 7.43 -18.72
CA GLU A 70 8.52 8.50 -18.15
C GLU A 70 8.14 8.23 -16.70
N LEU A 71 7.76 6.98 -16.38
CA LEU A 71 7.43 6.57 -15.01
C LEU A 71 8.65 6.62 -14.07
N ASN A 72 9.82 6.17 -14.54
CA ASN A 72 11.04 6.15 -13.72
C ASN A 72 11.72 7.53 -13.58
N GLN A 73 11.27 8.54 -14.32
CA GLN A 73 11.67 9.93 -14.09
C GLN A 73 10.88 10.59 -12.95
N LYS A 74 9.78 9.98 -12.50
CA LYS A 74 8.96 10.51 -11.40
C LYS A 74 9.61 10.17 -10.05
N PRO A 75 10.02 11.17 -9.26
CA PRO A 75 10.75 10.92 -8.01
C PRO A 75 9.91 10.15 -6.98
N TYR A 76 8.59 10.30 -7.03
CA TYR A 76 7.65 9.60 -6.15
C TYR A 76 7.31 8.17 -6.63
N LEU A 77 7.92 7.66 -7.71
CA LEU A 77 7.75 6.28 -8.19
C LEU A 77 9.02 5.44 -8.10
N THR A 78 10.13 6.04 -7.67
CA THR A 78 11.45 5.40 -7.64
C THR A 78 12.18 5.69 -6.34
N ASN A 79 12.97 4.73 -5.89
CA ASN A 79 13.94 4.94 -4.83
C ASN A 79 15.20 4.07 -5.11
N PRO A 80 16.29 4.16 -4.32
CA PRO A 80 17.50 3.39 -4.60
C PRO A 80 17.29 1.86 -4.69
N GLY A 81 16.24 1.32 -4.06
CA GLY A 81 15.90 -0.10 -4.09
C GLY A 81 14.71 -0.45 -4.99
N TRP A 82 14.10 0.51 -5.69
CA TRP A 82 12.89 0.30 -6.48
C TRP A 82 12.85 1.16 -7.75
N LYS A 83 12.55 0.50 -8.87
CA LYS A 83 12.20 1.12 -10.14
C LYS A 83 10.87 0.56 -10.62
N VAL A 84 10.10 1.37 -11.34
CA VAL A 84 8.87 0.91 -11.97
C VAL A 84 9.22 -0.09 -13.06
N GLY A 85 8.68 -1.29 -12.93
CA GLY A 85 8.77 -2.35 -13.93
C GLY A 85 7.48 -2.47 -14.74
N GLY A 86 7.58 -3.18 -15.86
CA GLY A 86 6.44 -3.49 -16.72
C GLY A 86 6.77 -4.54 -17.76
N TYR A 87 5.73 -5.05 -18.41
CA TYR A 87 5.84 -6.04 -19.50
C TYR A 87 4.69 -5.88 -20.50
N VAL A 88 4.82 -6.53 -21.66
CA VAL A 88 3.73 -6.62 -22.64
C VAL A 88 3.01 -7.96 -22.49
N ALA A 89 1.69 -7.93 -22.35
CA ALA A 89 0.83 -9.11 -22.42
C ALA A 89 -0.53 -8.73 -23.02
N ASP A 90 -1.13 -9.63 -23.80
CA ASP A 90 -2.41 -9.40 -24.48
C ASP A 90 -2.45 -8.12 -25.33
N ARG A 91 -1.31 -7.78 -25.94
CA ARG A 91 -1.12 -6.55 -26.74
C ARG A 91 -1.29 -5.24 -25.95
N LEU A 92 -1.15 -5.30 -24.63
CA LEU A 92 -1.17 -4.15 -23.73
C LEU A 92 0.13 -4.09 -22.94
N ILE A 93 0.54 -2.87 -22.59
CA ILE A 93 1.65 -2.65 -21.67
C ILE A 93 1.09 -2.67 -20.25
N HIS A 94 1.66 -3.51 -19.39
CA HIS A 94 1.35 -3.60 -17.96
C HIS A 94 2.45 -2.94 -17.15
N VAL A 95 2.10 -2.14 -16.15
CA VAL A 95 3.05 -1.49 -15.23
C VAL A 95 2.58 -1.57 -13.79
N PHE A 96 3.55 -1.63 -12.86
CA PHE A 96 3.31 -1.84 -11.43
C PHE A 96 4.00 -0.75 -10.61
N PRO A 97 3.45 0.48 -10.61
CA PRO A 97 4.02 1.55 -9.80
C PRO A 97 3.88 1.24 -8.32
N ARG A 98 4.92 1.59 -7.57
CA ARG A 98 4.86 1.81 -6.13
C ARG A 98 5.04 3.30 -5.93
N MET A 99 4.11 3.94 -5.23
CA MET A 99 4.11 5.39 -5.06
C MET A 99 4.56 5.75 -3.65
N TYR A 100 5.30 6.84 -3.52
CA TYR A 100 5.88 7.33 -2.27
C TYR A 100 5.45 8.77 -2.04
N SER A 101 5.42 9.23 -0.79
CA SER A 101 5.14 10.64 -0.46
C SER A 101 3.86 11.17 -1.12
N MET A 102 2.83 10.33 -1.20
CA MET A 102 1.56 10.67 -1.85
C MET A 102 0.65 11.50 -0.95
N ASN A 103 1.10 11.87 0.25
CA ASN A 103 0.55 12.97 1.05
C ASN A 103 0.82 14.36 0.44
N GLN A 104 1.72 14.46 -0.55
CA GLN A 104 1.99 15.70 -1.28
C GLN A 104 1.01 15.88 -2.46
N LEU A 105 0.19 16.94 -2.43
CA LEU A 105 -0.79 17.22 -3.49
C LEU A 105 -0.15 17.40 -4.88
N SER A 106 1.09 17.90 -4.95
CA SER A 106 1.83 18.01 -6.20
C SER A 106 2.11 16.66 -6.84
N ASN A 107 2.44 15.64 -6.03
CA ASN A 107 2.70 14.28 -6.52
C ASN A 107 1.40 13.62 -6.99
N GLN A 108 0.30 13.84 -6.27
CA GLN A 108 -1.03 13.37 -6.68
C GLN A 108 -1.43 13.97 -8.03
N SER A 109 -1.29 15.29 -8.20
CA SER A 109 -1.63 15.99 -9.44
C SER A 109 -0.74 15.54 -10.61
N ASP A 110 0.57 15.45 -10.42
CA ASP A 110 1.49 14.94 -11.45
C ASP A 110 1.19 13.48 -11.82
N TRP A 111 0.80 12.64 -10.85
CA TRP A 111 0.39 11.26 -11.13
C TRP A 111 -0.86 11.21 -12.01
N LEU A 112 -1.89 12.00 -11.71
CA LEU A 112 -3.11 12.05 -12.54
C LEU A 112 -2.80 12.51 -13.97
N ASN A 113 -1.90 13.48 -14.13
CA ASN A 113 -1.43 13.92 -15.45
C ASN A 113 -0.66 12.81 -16.16
N THR A 114 0.20 12.09 -15.45
CA THR A 114 0.99 10.96 -15.97
C THR A 114 0.08 9.82 -16.42
N VAL A 115 -0.95 9.49 -15.65
CA VAL A 115 -1.99 8.52 -16.01
C VAL A 115 -2.66 8.91 -17.32
N SER A 116 -3.04 10.18 -17.47
CA SER A 116 -3.65 10.68 -18.71
C SER A 116 -2.67 10.65 -19.89
N GLN A 117 -1.45 11.15 -19.72
CA GLN A 117 -0.41 11.21 -20.76
C GLN A 117 -0.06 9.82 -21.29
N LEU A 118 0.16 8.87 -20.39
CA LEU A 118 0.55 7.49 -20.71
C LEU A 118 -0.65 6.58 -20.97
N LYS A 119 -1.87 7.13 -21.01
CA LYS A 119 -3.15 6.40 -21.23
C LYS A 119 -3.29 5.18 -20.31
N LEU A 120 -2.93 5.35 -19.04
CA LEU A 120 -2.99 4.29 -18.04
C LEU A 120 -4.43 4.10 -17.56
N LYS A 121 -4.82 2.83 -17.38
CA LYS A 121 -6.08 2.43 -16.75
C LYS A 121 -5.77 1.49 -15.62
N LEU A 122 -6.34 1.76 -14.45
CA LEU A 122 -6.21 0.88 -13.29
C LEU A 122 -6.90 -0.46 -13.61
N LEU A 123 -6.12 -1.54 -13.54
CA LEU A 123 -6.61 -2.89 -13.70
C LEU A 123 -7.20 -3.35 -12.36
N ARG A 124 -8.53 -3.35 -12.27
CA ARG A 124 -9.24 -3.87 -11.09
C ARG A 124 -9.03 -5.39 -10.99
N ARG A 125 -8.39 -5.86 -9.92
CA ARG A 125 -8.20 -7.30 -9.66
C ARG A 125 -9.22 -7.79 -8.63
N SER A 126 -9.59 -9.06 -8.72
CA SER A 126 -10.48 -9.73 -7.75
C SER A 126 -9.79 -10.02 -6.41
N SER A 127 -8.47 -10.01 -6.37
CA SER A 127 -7.66 -10.28 -5.17
C SER A 127 -6.50 -9.28 -5.08
N GLY A 128 -6.49 -8.49 -4.01
CA GLY A 128 -5.46 -7.48 -3.75
C GLY A 128 -5.83 -6.12 -4.32
N GLY A 129 -6.51 -5.31 -3.52
CA GLY A 129 -6.75 -3.90 -3.79
C GLY A 129 -5.48 -3.06 -3.57
N VAL A 130 -5.64 -1.74 -3.62
CA VAL A 130 -4.57 -0.80 -3.30
C VAL A 130 -4.27 -0.89 -1.81
N VAL A 131 -3.00 -1.02 -1.45
CA VAL A 131 -2.54 -1.06 -0.05
C VAL A 131 -1.70 0.17 0.24
N LEU A 132 -2.08 0.89 1.28
CA LEU A 132 -1.37 2.04 1.81
C LEU A 132 -0.60 1.62 3.05
N TYR A 133 0.64 2.10 3.14
CA TYR A 133 1.45 2.06 4.34
C TYR A 133 1.52 3.48 4.89
N LEU A 134 1.00 3.66 6.09
CA LEU A 134 0.87 4.96 6.75
C LEU A 134 1.66 4.99 8.05
N HIS A 135 2.14 6.18 8.40
CA HIS A 135 2.66 6.48 9.74
C HIS A 135 1.65 7.30 10.53
N VAL A 136 1.24 6.78 11.68
CA VAL A 136 0.33 7.44 12.64
C VAL A 136 1.07 7.79 13.93
N PRO A 137 0.54 8.69 14.79
CA PRO A 137 1.17 9.01 16.06
C PRO A 137 1.44 7.76 16.91
N ALA A 138 2.65 7.69 17.48
CA ALA A 138 3.05 6.56 18.31
C ALA A 138 2.09 6.34 19.49
N GLY A 139 1.67 5.10 19.70
CA GLY A 139 0.73 4.72 20.74
C GLY A 139 -0.75 4.89 20.37
N ALA A 140 -1.06 5.41 19.18
CA ALA A 140 -2.43 5.57 18.68
C ALA A 140 -2.77 4.58 17.54
N GLU A 141 -1.91 3.60 17.26
CA GLU A 141 -2.01 2.73 16.08
C GLU A 141 -3.33 1.94 16.07
N LYS A 142 -3.74 1.38 17.21
CA LYS A 142 -5.00 0.64 17.35
C LYS A 142 -6.23 1.54 17.12
N ASP A 143 -6.22 2.75 17.68
CA ASP A 143 -7.33 3.70 17.52
C ASP A 143 -7.47 4.13 16.05
N TRP A 144 -6.35 4.35 15.37
CA TRP A 144 -6.33 4.68 13.95
C TRP A 144 -6.77 3.51 13.07
N VAL A 145 -6.35 2.28 13.38
CA VAL A 145 -6.85 1.08 12.69
C VAL A 145 -8.37 0.99 12.77
N GLU A 146 -8.97 1.17 13.94
CA GLU A 146 -10.43 1.15 14.09
C GLU A 146 -11.08 2.30 13.32
N LYS A 147 -10.54 3.52 13.43
CA LYS A 147 -11.03 4.68 12.68
C LYS A 147 -10.96 4.52 11.16
N PHE A 148 -9.93 3.85 10.64
CA PHE A 148 -9.81 3.58 9.21
C PHE A 148 -10.84 2.54 8.74
N LYS A 149 -11.16 1.53 9.56
CA LYS A 149 -12.20 0.52 9.24
C LYS A 149 -13.61 1.13 9.12
N GLU A 150 -13.86 2.29 9.72
CA GLU A 150 -15.13 3.01 9.60
C GLU A 150 -15.31 3.71 8.24
N GLN A 151 -14.23 3.86 7.45
CA GLN A 151 -14.29 4.54 6.16
C GLN A 151 -14.91 3.66 5.08
N SER A 152 -15.79 4.24 4.25
CA SER A 152 -16.55 3.51 3.24
C SER A 152 -15.69 2.85 2.18
N ASP A 153 -14.51 3.39 1.85
CA ASP A 153 -13.66 2.87 0.77
C ASP A 153 -12.54 1.95 1.27
N VAL A 154 -12.46 1.76 2.59
CA VAL A 154 -11.51 0.84 3.24
C VAL A 154 -12.13 -0.55 3.30
N GLN A 155 -11.37 -1.56 2.87
CA GLN A 155 -11.73 -2.97 3.00
C GLN A 155 -11.23 -3.55 4.32
N TRP A 156 -10.01 -3.18 4.71
CA TRP A 156 -9.39 -3.60 5.96
C TRP A 156 -8.32 -2.59 6.38
N ALA A 157 -8.05 -2.52 7.67
CA ALA A 157 -6.89 -1.82 8.23
C ALA A 157 -6.29 -2.70 9.34
N ASP A 158 -4.97 -2.74 9.44
CA ASP A 158 -4.26 -3.59 10.38
C ASP A 158 -2.92 -2.99 10.83
N LEU A 159 -2.40 -3.48 11.96
CA LEU A 159 -1.08 -3.15 12.45
C LEU A 159 0.01 -3.84 11.62
N ASN A 160 1.17 -3.20 11.49
CA ASN A 160 2.32 -3.81 10.82
C ASN A 160 3.08 -4.75 11.78
N TYR A 161 2.63 -6.01 11.88
CA TYR A 161 3.26 -7.03 12.72
C TYR A 161 4.64 -7.45 12.20
N TYR A 162 5.59 -7.66 13.11
CA TYR A 162 6.83 -8.33 12.76
C TYR A 162 6.54 -9.79 12.39
N ALA A 163 7.14 -10.28 11.31
CA ALA A 163 7.07 -11.70 10.99
C ALA A 163 8.00 -12.47 11.95
N ASP A 164 7.43 -13.37 12.74
CA ASP A 164 8.22 -14.34 13.50
C ASP A 164 8.78 -15.38 12.53
N ILE A 165 10.11 -15.40 12.36
CA ILE A 165 10.76 -16.46 11.59
C ILE A 165 10.87 -17.68 12.51
N VAL A 166 10.01 -18.68 12.29
CA VAL A 166 10.18 -20.01 12.87
C VAL A 166 11.19 -20.77 12.02
N LEU A 167 12.42 -20.90 12.51
CA LEU A 167 13.42 -21.80 11.92
C LEU A 167 13.09 -23.23 12.37
N ASN A 168 12.67 -24.08 11.43
CA ASN A 168 12.51 -25.52 11.63
C ASN A 168 13.81 -26.28 11.33
#